data_AF-A0A9J6G6Z6-F1
#
_entry.id   AF-A0A9J6G6Z6-F1
#
_cell.length_a   1.000
_cell.length_b   1.000
_cell.length_c   1.000
_cell.angle_alpha   90.00
_cell.angle_beta   90.00
_cell.angle_gamma   90.00
#
_symmetry.space_group_name_H-M   'P 1'
#
loop_
_entity.id
_entity.type
_entity.pdbx_description
1 polymer ?
#
loop_
_entity_poly.entity_id
_entity_poly.type
_entity_poly.pdbx_seq_one_letter_code
_entity_poly.pdbx_strand_id
1 'polypeptide(L)'
;MPPQPYSFSYDTTDEFGTRLTRDESSDANNFKVGSYSYTDATGVTRTVKYTADADGFHATVETNEPGTKSSNPADALYSSSSVEVAPAPAPVVAKPVTVTAVRAPVTVHAVHAAPFTAHPVTFTAVHPAPFAFAKSA
;
A
#
# COMPACT_ATOMS: atom_id res chain seq x y z
N MET A 1 -6.61 -49.06 11.20
CA MET A 1 -8.05 -48.76 11.02
C MET A 1 -8.17 -47.79 9.86
N PRO A 2 -9.09 -47.98 8.89
CA PRO A 2 -9.29 -46.98 7.84
C PRO A 2 -9.81 -45.66 8.42
N PRO A 3 -9.59 -44.53 7.72
CA PRO A 3 -10.16 -43.23 8.09
C PRO A 3 -11.67 -43.33 8.30
N GLN A 4 -12.18 -42.66 9.32
CA GLN A 4 -13.61 -42.54 9.52
C GLN A 4 -14.12 -41.32 8.72
N PRO A 5 -15.16 -41.49 7.88
CA PRO A 5 -15.79 -40.37 7.20
C PRO A 5 -16.27 -39.31 8.19
N TYR A 6 -16.18 -38.04 7.79
CA TYR A 6 -16.72 -36.93 8.57
C TYR A 6 -17.24 -35.83 7.65
N SER A 7 -18.03 -34.95 8.25
CA SER A 7 -18.39 -33.66 7.68
C SER A 7 -18.56 -32.66 8.82
N PHE A 8 -18.09 -31.44 8.63
CA PHE A 8 -18.35 -30.34 9.55
C PHE A 8 -18.50 -29.03 8.76
N SER A 9 -19.13 -28.05 9.41
CA SER A 9 -19.15 -26.68 8.93
C SER A 9 -19.22 -25.69 10.08
N TYR A 10 -18.74 -24.48 9.83
CA TYR A 10 -18.97 -23.32 10.70
C TYR A 10 -19.14 -22.05 9.88
N ASP A 11 -19.90 -21.11 10.44
CA ASP A 11 -20.13 -19.77 9.91
C ASP A 11 -20.19 -18.83 11.12
N THR A 12 -19.21 -17.94 11.23
CA THR A 12 -19.07 -17.04 12.36
C THR A 12 -18.85 -15.62 11.86
N THR A 13 -19.50 -14.65 12.50
CA THR A 13 -19.25 -13.23 12.29
C THR A 13 -18.89 -12.59 13.62
N ASP A 14 -17.76 -11.88 13.68
CA ASP A 14 -17.31 -11.17 14.90
C ASP A 14 -18.00 -9.81 15.06
N GLU A 15 -17.76 -9.14 16.19
CA GLU A 15 -18.29 -7.81 16.49
C GLU A 15 -17.77 -6.69 15.56
N PHE A 16 -16.70 -6.97 14.80
CA PHE A 16 -16.10 -6.04 13.85
C PHE A 16 -16.61 -6.25 12.42
N GLY A 17 -17.53 -7.21 12.20
CA GLY A 17 -18.12 -7.52 10.90
C GLY A 17 -17.27 -8.46 10.03
N THR A 18 -16.23 -9.08 10.57
CA THR A 18 -15.47 -10.12 9.88
C THR A 18 -16.25 -11.43 9.89
N ARG A 19 -16.53 -11.98 8.71
CA ARG A 19 -17.16 -13.29 8.54
C ARG A 19 -16.14 -14.34 8.13
N LEU A 20 -16.15 -15.47 8.82
CA LEU A 20 -15.37 -16.66 8.53
C LEU A 20 -16.30 -17.82 8.28
N THR A 21 -16.12 -18.54 7.18
CA THR A 21 -16.82 -19.81 6.92
C THR A 21 -15.84 -20.92 6.63
N ARG A 22 -16.21 -22.15 6.97
CA ARG A 22 -15.52 -23.36 6.48
C ARG A 22 -16.49 -24.52 6.43
N ASP A 23 -16.33 -25.34 5.43
CA ASP A 23 -16.95 -26.64 5.31
C ASP A 23 -15.89 -27.63 4.81
N GLU A 24 -15.96 -28.87 5.30
CA GLU A 24 -15.10 -29.93 4.81
C GLU A 24 -15.80 -31.26 5.03
N SER A 25 -15.66 -32.16 4.06
CA SER A 25 -16.04 -33.56 4.18
C SER A 25 -14.88 -34.46 3.80
N SER A 26 -14.83 -35.63 4.43
CA SER A 26 -13.86 -36.68 4.15
C SER A 26 -14.59 -38.00 4.00
N ASP A 27 -14.18 -38.81 3.03
CA ASP A 27 -14.68 -40.18 2.88
C ASP A 27 -13.77 -41.22 3.56
N ALA A 28 -14.11 -42.50 3.41
CA ALA A 28 -13.35 -43.62 3.96
C ALA A 28 -12.00 -43.86 3.26
N ASN A 29 -11.78 -43.23 2.10
CA ASN A 29 -10.58 -43.29 1.28
C ASN A 29 -9.62 -42.13 1.56
N ASN A 30 -9.89 -41.32 2.60
CA ASN A 30 -9.15 -40.09 2.92
C ASN A 30 -9.25 -39.00 1.83
N PHE A 31 -10.19 -39.13 0.88
CA PHE A 31 -10.49 -38.07 -0.07
C PHE A 31 -11.24 -36.96 0.67
N LYS A 32 -10.76 -35.72 0.55
CA LYS A 32 -11.34 -34.55 1.23
C LYS A 32 -11.73 -33.48 0.23
N VAL A 33 -12.89 -32.89 0.42
CA VAL A 33 -13.33 -31.70 -0.30
C VAL A 33 -13.87 -30.70 0.70
N GLY A 34 -13.56 -29.43 0.47
CA GLY A 34 -14.05 -28.38 1.33
C GLY A 34 -13.77 -26.99 0.80
N SER A 35 -14.25 -26.02 1.56
CA SER A 35 -13.98 -24.62 1.32
C SER A 35 -13.74 -23.88 2.63
N TYR A 36 -12.99 -22.78 2.57
CA TYR A 36 -13.01 -21.77 3.63
C TYR A 36 -13.09 -20.39 3.02
N SER A 37 -13.72 -19.46 3.73
CA SER A 37 -13.80 -18.07 3.32
C SER A 37 -13.53 -17.10 4.45
N TYR A 38 -13.03 -15.93 4.06
CA TYR A 38 -12.83 -14.75 4.87
C TYR A 38 -13.50 -13.58 4.14
N THR A 39 -14.29 -12.80 4.87
CA THR A 39 -14.83 -11.52 4.39
C THR A 39 -14.70 -10.50 5.52
N ASP A 40 -14.03 -9.38 5.28
CA ASP A 40 -13.97 -8.29 6.25
C ASP A 40 -15.11 -7.28 6.06
N ALA A 41 -15.25 -6.36 7.02
CA ALA A 41 -16.28 -5.33 7.00
C ALA A 41 -16.11 -4.30 5.86
N THR A 42 -14.94 -4.25 5.22
CA THR A 42 -14.67 -3.38 4.06
C THR A 42 -14.99 -4.07 2.72
N GLY A 43 -15.37 -5.35 2.76
CA GLY A 43 -15.71 -6.15 1.58
C GLY A 43 -14.50 -6.83 0.93
N VAL A 44 -13.34 -6.87 1.60
CA VAL A 44 -12.21 -7.70 1.17
C VAL A 44 -12.56 -9.16 1.43
N THR A 45 -12.37 -10.01 0.43
CA THR A 45 -12.75 -11.41 0.45
C THR A 45 -11.61 -12.30 -0.03
N ARG A 46 -11.53 -13.48 0.59
CA ARG A 46 -10.77 -14.63 0.10
C ARG A 46 -11.61 -15.88 0.28
N THR A 47 -11.80 -16.64 -0.79
CA THR A 47 -12.42 -17.97 -0.76
C THR A 47 -11.44 -18.98 -1.31
N VAL A 48 -11.23 -20.07 -0.59
CA VAL A 48 -10.38 -21.18 -1.05
C VAL A 48 -11.22 -22.43 -1.13
N LYS A 49 -11.28 -23.01 -2.33
CA LYS A 49 -11.88 -24.33 -2.59
C LYS A 49 -10.75 -25.32 -2.74
N TYR A 50 -10.86 -26.48 -2.12
CA TYR A 50 -9.80 -27.47 -2.15
C TYR A 50 -10.29 -28.90 -2.27
N THR A 51 -9.42 -29.74 -2.82
CA THR A 51 -9.55 -31.19 -2.88
C THR A 51 -8.23 -31.80 -2.44
N ALA A 52 -8.28 -32.74 -1.49
CA ALA A 52 -7.15 -33.59 -1.15
C ALA A 52 -7.46 -35.01 -1.63
N ASP A 53 -6.68 -35.48 -2.60
CA ASP A 53 -6.84 -36.79 -3.24
C ASP A 53 -5.51 -37.54 -3.28
N ALA A 54 -5.45 -38.61 -4.07
CA ALA A 54 -4.25 -39.44 -4.20
C ALA A 54 -3.08 -38.70 -4.87
N ASP A 55 -3.35 -37.68 -5.68
CA ASP A 55 -2.36 -36.91 -6.42
C ASP A 55 -1.86 -35.68 -5.63
N GLY A 56 -2.49 -35.38 -4.49
CA GLY A 56 -2.02 -34.38 -3.54
C GLY A 56 -3.12 -33.42 -3.08
N PHE A 57 -2.74 -32.17 -2.83
CA PHE A 57 -3.64 -31.10 -2.42
C PHE A 57 -3.80 -30.08 -3.55
N HIS A 58 -5.04 -29.93 -4.02
CA HIS A 58 -5.39 -29.03 -5.12
C HIS A 58 -6.23 -27.89 -4.56
N ALA A 59 -5.84 -26.65 -4.80
CA ALA A 59 -6.55 -25.47 -4.30
C ALA A 59 -6.83 -24.46 -5.41
N THR A 60 -8.00 -23.84 -5.33
CA THR A 60 -8.37 -22.64 -6.10
C THR A 60 -8.71 -21.53 -5.13
N VAL A 61 -8.06 -20.38 -5.29
CA VAL A 61 -8.22 -19.18 -4.49
C VAL A 61 -8.92 -18.10 -5.32
N GLU A 62 -10.05 -17.61 -4.83
CA GLU A 62 -10.78 -16.46 -5.36
C GLU A 62 -10.59 -15.30 -4.37
N THR A 63 -10.09 -14.15 -4.82
CA THR A 63 -9.78 -13.02 -3.93
C THR A 63 -9.94 -11.66 -4.62
N ASN A 64 -10.25 -10.62 -3.85
CA ASN A 64 -10.15 -9.22 -4.28
C ASN A 64 -9.10 -8.43 -3.47
N GLU A 65 -8.26 -9.11 -2.70
CA GLU A 65 -7.29 -8.49 -1.79
C GLU A 65 -6.30 -7.57 -2.54
N PRO A 66 -6.09 -6.33 -2.07
CA PRO A 66 -5.08 -5.43 -2.64
C PRO A 66 -3.70 -6.08 -2.75
N GLY A 67 -3.07 -5.96 -3.92
CA GLY A 67 -1.73 -6.49 -4.16
C GLY A 67 -1.67 -7.98 -4.53
N THR A 68 -2.82 -8.64 -4.70
CA THR A 68 -2.89 -9.97 -5.32
C THR A 68 -3.04 -9.87 -6.83
N LYS A 69 -2.69 -10.95 -7.54
CA LYS A 69 -2.88 -11.06 -8.99
C LYS A 69 -3.22 -12.49 -9.38
N SER A 70 -3.93 -12.65 -10.50
CA SER A 70 -4.22 -13.97 -11.04
C SER A 70 -2.93 -14.67 -11.46
N SER A 71 -2.73 -15.89 -10.98
CA SER A 71 -1.51 -16.67 -11.20
C SER A 71 -1.74 -18.14 -10.82
N ASN A 72 -0.75 -19.00 -11.08
CA ASN A 72 -0.79 -20.39 -10.64
C ASN A 72 0.55 -20.78 -9.98
N PRO A 73 0.89 -20.21 -8.80
CA PRO A 73 2.08 -20.58 -8.07
C PRO A 73 1.91 -21.97 -7.44
N ALA A 74 2.87 -22.87 -7.68
CA ALA A 74 2.90 -24.19 -7.05
C ALA A 74 1.56 -24.95 -7.11
N ASP A 75 0.93 -24.96 -8.29
CA ASP A 75 -0.34 -25.64 -8.59
C ASP A 75 -1.57 -25.13 -7.78
N ALA A 76 -1.46 -23.97 -7.14
CA ALA A 76 -2.61 -23.27 -6.56
C ALA A 76 -3.14 -22.21 -7.54
N LEU A 77 -4.33 -22.40 -8.08
CA LEU A 77 -4.94 -21.45 -9.00
C LEU A 77 -5.43 -20.22 -8.24
N TYR A 78 -4.82 -19.06 -8.47
CA TYR A 78 -5.28 -17.76 -7.97
C TYR A 78 -6.08 -17.04 -9.06
N SER A 79 -7.32 -16.68 -8.72
CA SER A 79 -8.19 -15.77 -9.48
C SER A 79 -8.40 -14.50 -8.65
N SER A 80 -7.66 -13.45 -8.99
CA SER A 80 -7.75 -12.16 -8.31
C SER A 80 -8.53 -11.14 -9.14
N SER A 81 -9.44 -10.41 -8.48
CA SER A 81 -10.12 -9.22 -9.02
C SER A 81 -9.55 -7.90 -8.47
N SER A 82 -8.39 -7.96 -7.81
CA SER A 82 -7.70 -6.80 -7.26
C SER A 82 -7.35 -5.78 -8.36
N VAL A 83 -7.51 -4.49 -8.06
CA VAL A 83 -7.05 -3.43 -8.96
C VAL A 83 -5.53 -3.33 -8.82
N GLU A 84 -4.80 -3.78 -9.83
CA GLU A 84 -3.36 -3.52 -9.91
C GLU A 84 -3.12 -2.01 -10.06
N VAL A 85 -2.71 -1.35 -8.97
CA VAL A 85 -2.18 0.01 -9.05
C VAL A 85 -0.83 -0.11 -9.73
N ALA A 86 -0.75 0.34 -10.99
CA ALA A 86 0.50 0.39 -11.74
C ALA A 86 1.57 1.08 -10.87
N PRO A 87 2.79 0.53 -10.79
CA PRO A 87 3.84 1.15 -10.00
C PRO A 87 4.00 2.60 -10.48
N ALA A 88 3.99 3.54 -9.54
CA ALA A 88 4.27 4.94 -9.84
C ALA A 88 5.57 4.98 -10.66
N PRO A 89 5.61 5.73 -11.79
CA PRO A 89 6.80 5.78 -12.62
C PRO A 89 7.99 6.14 -11.73
N ALA A 90 9.03 5.31 -11.76
CA ALA A 90 10.25 5.57 -11.02
C ALA A 90 10.71 7.01 -11.31
N PRO A 91 11.16 7.79 -10.33
CA PRO A 91 11.68 9.12 -10.59
C PRO A 91 12.83 8.96 -11.59
N VAL A 92 12.61 9.49 -12.81
CA VAL A 92 13.66 9.59 -13.81
C VAL A 92 14.72 10.53 -13.25
N VAL A 93 15.80 9.94 -12.73
CA VAL A 93 17.02 10.70 -12.41
C VAL A 93 17.56 11.21 -13.74
N ALA A 94 17.27 12.47 -14.06
CA ALA A 94 17.86 13.14 -15.20
C ALA A 94 19.39 13.10 -15.02
N LYS A 95 20.09 12.48 -15.97
CA LYS A 95 21.55 12.56 -16.01
C LYS A 95 21.94 14.04 -16.14
N PRO A 96 22.88 14.57 -15.34
CA PRO A 96 23.31 15.95 -15.49
C PRO A 96 23.90 16.12 -16.90
N VAL A 97 23.27 16.99 -17.70
CA VAL A 97 23.85 17.46 -18.96
C VAL A 97 25.05 18.32 -18.61
N THR A 98 26.25 17.87 -19.00
CA THR A 98 27.46 18.69 -18.91
C THR A 98 27.37 19.80 -19.95
N VAL A 99 27.10 21.03 -19.50
CA VAL A 99 27.22 22.22 -20.34
C VAL A 99 28.69 22.65 -20.32
N THR A 100 29.42 22.35 -21.40
CA THR A 100 30.76 22.91 -21.60
C THR A 100 30.61 24.38 -22.00
N ALA A 101 30.75 25.27 -21.03
CA ALA A 101 30.78 26.71 -21.29
C ALA A 101 32.06 27.07 -22.06
N VAL A 102 31.94 27.39 -23.35
CA VAL A 102 33.04 27.99 -24.12
C VAL A 102 33.14 29.46 -23.73
N ARG A 103 34.18 29.80 -22.96
CA ARG A 103 34.44 31.15 -22.49
C ARG A 103 35.30 31.90 -23.52
N ALA A 104 34.69 32.76 -24.32
CA ALA A 104 35.43 33.71 -25.16
C ALA A 104 35.98 34.87 -24.29
N PRO A 105 37.21 35.34 -24.51
CA PRO A 105 37.74 36.47 -23.75
C PRO A 105 37.04 37.78 -24.18
N VAL A 106 36.36 38.42 -23.24
CA VAL A 106 35.84 39.78 -23.41
C VAL A 106 36.86 40.77 -22.85
N THR A 107 37.29 41.72 -23.68
CA THR A 107 38.27 42.74 -23.32
C THR A 107 37.59 43.99 -22.74
N VAL A 108 37.83 44.19 -21.43
CA VAL A 108 38.13 45.42 -20.65
C VAL A 108 37.47 46.77 -21.01
N HIS A 109 36.92 47.46 -20.00
CA HIS A 109 37.36 48.82 -19.59
C HIS A 109 37.09 49.08 -18.10
N ALA A 110 38.07 49.68 -17.44
CA ALA A 110 38.12 49.92 -16.00
C ALA A 110 37.62 51.33 -15.64
N VAL A 111 37.02 51.47 -14.45
CA VAL A 111 36.95 52.74 -13.72
C VAL A 111 37.36 52.51 -12.25
N HIS A 112 38.26 53.37 -11.78
CA HIS A 112 39.00 53.30 -10.52
C HIS A 112 38.17 53.76 -9.30
N ALA A 113 38.59 53.33 -8.10
CA ALA A 113 37.81 53.17 -6.86
C ALA A 113 37.64 54.40 -5.94
N ALA A 114 36.70 54.31 -4.97
CA ALA A 114 36.80 54.91 -3.62
C ALA A 114 35.83 54.23 -2.59
N PRO A 115 36.13 54.22 -1.27
CA PRO A 115 35.54 53.29 -0.30
C PRO A 115 34.42 53.90 0.57
N PHE A 116 33.57 53.07 1.21
CA PHE A 116 32.93 53.46 2.47
C PHE A 116 32.59 52.27 3.40
N THR A 117 32.67 52.57 4.68
CA THR A 117 32.58 51.73 5.88
C THR A 117 31.15 51.30 6.24
N ALA A 118 31.02 50.11 6.82
CA ALA A 118 29.76 49.55 7.31
C ALA A 118 29.29 50.21 8.62
N HIS A 119 27.97 50.31 8.79
CA HIS A 119 27.31 50.59 10.08
C HIS A 119 26.35 49.45 10.44
N PRO A 120 26.27 49.04 11.72
CA PRO A 120 25.36 47.99 12.16
C PRO A 120 23.93 48.53 12.26
N VAL A 121 22.95 47.74 11.82
CA VAL A 121 21.53 48.03 12.07
C VAL A 121 20.95 46.91 12.93
N THR A 122 20.57 47.27 14.15
CA THR A 122 19.80 46.45 15.09
C THR A 122 18.34 46.37 14.66
N PHE A 123 17.76 45.18 14.73
CA PHE A 123 16.36 44.91 14.38
C PHE A 123 15.47 45.06 15.63
N THR A 124 14.42 45.88 15.55
CA THR A 124 13.45 46.05 16.65
C THR A 124 12.17 45.30 16.32
N ALA A 125 11.81 44.29 17.12
CA ALA A 125 10.53 43.60 17.03
C ALA A 125 9.41 44.46 17.65
N VAL A 126 8.28 44.59 16.94
CA VAL A 126 7.08 45.30 17.45
C VAL A 126 5.99 44.28 17.74
N HIS A 127 5.59 44.18 19.02
CA HIS A 127 4.38 43.48 19.48
C HIS A 127 3.16 44.42 19.40
N PRO A 128 1.97 43.96 18.96
CA PRO A 128 0.73 44.68 19.21
C PRO A 128 0.10 44.31 20.58
N ALA A 129 -0.47 45.33 21.24
CA ALA A 129 -1.16 45.27 22.54
C ALA A 129 -2.72 45.38 22.36
N PRO A 130 -3.53 45.11 23.40
CA PRO A 130 -4.90 44.59 23.27
C PRO A 130 -6.00 45.67 23.17
N PHE A 131 -7.20 45.26 22.76
CA PHE A 131 -8.41 46.09 22.81
C PHE A 131 -9.32 45.66 23.97
N ALA A 132 -9.77 46.62 24.78
CA ALA A 132 -10.83 46.47 25.78
C ALA A 132 -11.66 47.75 25.86
N PHE A 133 -12.99 47.61 25.96
CA PHE A 133 -14.00 48.53 26.55
C PHE A 133 -15.39 47.86 26.32
N ALA A 134 -16.45 47.92 27.12
CA ALA A 134 -16.75 48.21 28.52
C ALA A 134 -18.19 47.69 28.82
N LYS A 135 -18.61 47.73 30.09
CA LYS A 135 -19.89 47.26 30.65
C LYS A 135 -21.06 48.26 30.46
N SER A 136 -22.28 47.74 30.28
CA SER A 136 -23.59 48.39 30.54
C SER A 136 -24.67 47.30 30.40
N ALA A 137 -25.76 47.17 31.15
CA ALA A 137 -26.25 47.65 32.44
C ALA A 137 -27.21 46.54 32.95
#